data_AF-W1X6W5-F1
#
_entry.id   AF-W1X6W5-F1
#
_cell.length_a   1.000
_cell.length_b   1.000
_cell.length_c   1.000
_cell.angle_alpha   90.00
_cell.angle_beta   90.00
_cell.angle_gamma   90.00
#
_symmetry.space_group_name_H-M   'P 1'
#
loop_
_entity.id
_entity.type
_entity.pdbx_description
1 polymer ?
#
loop_
_entity_poly.entity_id
_entity_poly.type
_entity_poly.pdbx_seq_one_letter_code
_entity_poly.pdbx_strand_id
1 'polypeptide(L)'
;LQTLKETKFPELSWKVDDKKGSAELMEDVIEGKLDYTIADSVAISLFQRVHPELAVALDITDEQPVTWFSPLDGDNTLSAALLDFFNEMNEDGTLARIEEKYLGHGDDFDYVDTRTFLRAVDAVLPQLKPLFEK
;
A
#
# COMPACT_ATOMS: atom_id res chain seq x y z
N LEU A 1 15.52 7.87 -9.87
CA LEU A 1 16.33 6.74 -9.33
C LEU A 1 17.55 6.39 -10.20
N GLN A 2 17.42 6.22 -11.52
CA GLN A 2 18.57 5.89 -12.41
C GLN A 2 19.73 6.90 -12.33
N THR A 3 19.43 8.21 -12.41
CA THR A 3 20.46 9.26 -12.32
C THR A 3 21.18 9.29 -10.95
N LEU A 4 20.49 8.94 -9.87
CA LEU A 4 21.05 8.88 -8.51
C LEU A 4 22.00 7.70 -8.33
N LYS A 5 21.69 6.55 -8.94
CA LYS A 5 22.58 5.39 -8.98
C LYS A 5 23.91 5.75 -9.65
N GLU A 6 23.84 6.30 -10.85
CA GLU A 6 25.03 6.59 -11.67
C GLU A 6 25.96 7.63 -11.04
N THR A 7 25.42 8.55 -10.25
CA THR A 7 26.18 9.69 -9.72
C THR A 7 26.62 9.52 -8.27
N LYS A 8 25.86 8.80 -7.43
CA LYS A 8 26.12 8.72 -5.98
C LYS A 8 26.27 7.30 -5.44
N PHE A 9 25.67 6.29 -6.07
CA PHE A 9 25.63 4.92 -5.57
C PHE A 9 25.91 3.91 -6.69
N PRO A 10 27.13 3.88 -7.25
CA PRO A 10 27.44 3.04 -8.42
C PRO A 10 27.31 1.53 -8.13
N GLU A 11 27.52 1.12 -6.89
CA GLU A 11 27.38 -0.27 -6.43
C GLU A 11 25.91 -0.70 -6.21
N LEU A 12 24.95 0.23 -6.28
CA LEU A 12 23.53 -0.09 -6.05
C LEU A 12 22.98 -0.92 -7.22
N SER A 13 22.58 -2.16 -6.95
CA SER A 13 21.89 -3.03 -7.88
C SER A 13 20.49 -3.37 -7.37
N TRP A 14 19.49 -3.27 -8.24
CA TRP A 14 18.16 -3.80 -8.01
C TRP A 14 17.72 -4.59 -9.24
N LYS A 15 16.72 -5.46 -9.04
CA LYS A 15 16.08 -6.20 -10.11
C LYS A 15 14.62 -5.78 -10.19
N VAL A 16 14.12 -5.60 -11.40
CA VAL A 16 12.69 -5.46 -11.68
C VAL A 16 12.20 -6.81 -12.18
N ASP A 17 11.12 -7.32 -11.58
CA ASP A 17 10.48 -8.57 -12.01
C ASP A 17 9.05 -8.25 -12.46
N ASP A 18 8.85 -8.19 -13.78
CA ASP A 18 7.57 -7.81 -14.39
C ASP A 18 6.45 -8.83 -14.13
N LYS A 19 6.77 -9.99 -13.53
CA LYS A 19 5.80 -11.04 -13.21
C LYS A 19 5.30 -10.97 -11.78
N LYS A 20 5.98 -10.20 -10.90
CA LYS A 20 5.65 -10.13 -9.48
C LYS A 20 4.99 -8.80 -9.14
N GLY A 21 3.88 -8.87 -8.42
CA GLY A 21 3.27 -7.69 -7.79
C GLY A 21 3.95 -7.34 -6.47
N SER A 22 3.66 -6.14 -5.93
CA SER A 22 4.23 -5.66 -4.66
C SER A 22 3.96 -6.62 -3.50
N ALA A 23 2.78 -7.24 -3.46
CA ALA A 23 2.42 -8.24 -2.44
C ALA A 23 3.36 -9.45 -2.45
N GLU A 24 3.65 -10.01 -3.62
CA GLU A 24 4.55 -11.17 -3.75
C GLU A 24 5.99 -10.81 -3.39
N LEU A 25 6.43 -9.59 -3.70
CA LEU A 25 7.75 -9.12 -3.32
C LEU A 25 7.88 -8.89 -1.81
N MET A 26 6.82 -8.40 -1.15
CA MET A 26 6.79 -8.28 0.31
C MET A 26 6.78 -9.65 1.00
N GLU A 27 6.04 -10.62 0.45
CA GLU A 27 6.06 -12.02 0.93
C GLU A 27 7.47 -12.62 0.82
N ASP A 28 8.15 -12.44 -0.31
CA ASP A 28 9.53 -12.91 -0.49
C ASP A 28 10.50 -12.29 0.54
N VAL A 29 10.25 -11.05 1.00
CA VAL A 29 11.05 -10.42 2.07
C VAL A 29 10.76 -11.09 3.41
N ILE A 30 9.50 -11.35 3.74
CA ILE A 30 9.08 -12.05 4.97
C ILE A 30 9.68 -13.46 5.02
N GLU A 31 9.69 -14.17 3.89
CA GLU A 31 10.28 -15.50 3.76
C GLU A 31 11.82 -15.50 3.71
N GLY A 32 12.46 -14.32 3.69
CA GLY A 32 13.91 -14.16 3.63
C GLY A 32 14.54 -14.51 2.28
N LYS A 33 13.75 -14.54 1.20
CA LYS A 33 14.22 -14.70 -0.19
C LYS A 33 14.77 -13.40 -0.77
N LEU A 34 14.29 -12.26 -0.28
CA LEU A 34 14.76 -10.92 -0.61
C LEU A 34 15.15 -10.19 0.68
N ASP A 35 16.26 -9.45 0.64
CA ASP A 35 16.65 -8.59 1.78
C ASP A 35 15.75 -7.35 1.88
N TYR A 36 15.39 -6.77 0.73
CA TYR A 36 14.60 -5.55 0.64
C TYR A 36 13.73 -5.54 -0.62
N THR A 37 12.58 -4.87 -0.53
CA THR A 37 11.73 -4.50 -1.67
C THR A 37 11.29 -3.04 -1.56
N ILE A 38 10.75 -2.49 -2.64
CA ILE A 38 10.12 -1.17 -2.69
C ILE A 38 8.65 -1.39 -2.99
N ALA A 39 7.78 -0.81 -2.16
CA ALA A 39 6.33 -0.87 -2.33
C ALA A 39 5.71 0.47 -1.95
N ASP A 40 4.48 0.68 -2.43
CA ASP A 40 3.66 1.83 -2.08
C ASP A 40 3.28 1.79 -0.59
N SER A 41 3.21 2.95 0.06
CA SER A 41 2.90 3.06 1.49
C SER A 41 1.55 2.44 1.85
N VAL A 42 0.54 2.58 0.99
CA VAL A 42 -0.78 1.96 1.18
C VAL A 42 -0.67 0.44 1.16
N ALA A 43 0.09 -0.11 0.21
CA ALA A 43 0.28 -1.55 0.09
C ALA A 43 1.01 -2.11 1.32
N ILE A 44 2.04 -1.40 1.81
CA ILE A 44 2.79 -1.78 3.02
C ILE A 44 1.87 -1.78 4.24
N SER A 45 1.13 -0.69 4.48
CA SER A 45 0.24 -0.56 5.64
C SER A 45 -0.84 -1.64 5.66
N LEU A 46 -1.34 -2.06 4.50
CA LEU A 46 -2.28 -3.17 4.41
C LEU A 46 -1.61 -4.52 4.73
N PHE A 47 -0.39 -4.74 4.23
CA PHE A 47 0.35 -6.00 4.45
C PHE A 47 0.80 -6.17 5.90
N GLN A 48 1.25 -5.09 6.56
CA GLN A 48 1.70 -5.13 7.95
C GLN A 48 0.62 -5.62 8.94
N ARG A 49 -0.66 -5.47 8.60
CA ARG A 49 -1.78 -5.97 9.42
C ARG A 49 -1.78 -7.49 9.60
N VAL A 50 -1.29 -8.21 8.61
CA VAL A 50 -1.19 -9.68 8.63
C VAL A 50 0.25 -10.17 8.81
N HIS A 51 1.23 -9.33 8.47
CA HIS A 51 2.67 -9.59 8.57
C HIS A 51 3.37 -8.50 9.38
N PRO A 52 3.19 -8.46 10.72
CA PRO A 52 3.77 -7.41 11.55
C PRO A 52 5.30 -7.37 11.53
N GLU A 53 5.97 -8.47 11.17
CA GLU A 53 7.42 -8.58 10.97
C GLU A 53 7.96 -7.77 9.78
N LEU A 54 7.11 -7.38 8.83
CA LEU A 54 7.50 -6.52 7.72
C LEU A 54 7.74 -5.09 8.24
N ALA A 55 8.98 -4.60 8.17
CA ALA A 55 9.35 -3.29 8.69
C ALA A 55 9.72 -2.31 7.56
N VAL A 56 9.25 -1.06 7.68
CA VAL A 56 9.67 0.05 6.82
C VAL A 56 11.08 0.50 7.25
N ALA A 57 12.04 0.42 6.33
CA ALA A 57 13.41 0.85 6.59
C ALA A 57 13.64 2.35 6.35
N LEU A 58 13.09 2.87 5.24
CA LEU A 58 13.21 4.27 4.84
C LEU A 58 12.16 4.65 3.80
N ASP A 59 11.74 5.91 3.80
CA ASP A 59 10.96 6.50 2.72
C ASP A 59 11.88 6.96 1.60
N ILE A 60 11.61 6.49 0.37
CA ILE A 60 12.48 6.71 -0.80
C ILE A 60 12.12 8.02 -1.52
N THR A 61 10.87 8.46 -1.38
CA THR A 61 10.34 9.66 -2.01
C THR A 61 9.43 10.41 -1.04
N ASP A 62 9.26 11.71 -1.26
CA ASP A 62 8.19 12.47 -0.63
C ASP A 62 6.82 11.96 -1.09
N GLU A 63 5.77 12.31 -0.36
CA GLU A 63 4.38 12.00 -0.70
C GLU A 63 4.03 12.47 -2.13
N GLN A 64 3.43 11.57 -2.91
CA GLN A 64 3.03 11.86 -4.29
C GLN A 64 1.51 11.75 -4.43
N PRO A 65 0.86 12.72 -5.12
CA PRO A 65 -0.57 12.66 -5.32
C PRO A 65 -0.95 11.54 -6.31
N VAL A 66 -1.97 10.76 -5.97
CA VAL A 66 -2.58 9.82 -6.91
C VAL A 66 -3.35 10.62 -7.96
N THR A 67 -2.91 10.53 -9.22
CA THR A 67 -3.45 11.32 -10.33
C THR A 67 -3.99 10.42 -11.42
N TRP A 68 -5.12 10.78 -12.01
CA TRP A 68 -5.67 10.10 -13.19
C TRP A 68 -5.16 10.76 -14.46
N PHE A 69 -4.75 9.93 -15.43
CA PHE A 69 -4.31 10.40 -16.74
C PHE A 69 -5.43 10.28 -17.77
N SER A 70 -5.66 11.34 -18.54
CA SER A 70 -6.51 11.35 -19.73
C SER A 70 -5.66 11.46 -21.01
N PRO A 71 -6.18 11.03 -22.18
CA PRO A 71 -5.52 11.30 -23.46
C PRO A 71 -5.26 12.79 -23.64
N LEU A 72 -4.09 13.13 -24.18
CA LEU A 72 -3.79 14.50 -24.58
C LEU A 72 -4.36 14.72 -25.99
N ASP A 73 -5.50 15.38 -26.08
CA ASP A 73 -6.11 15.76 -27.34
C ASP A 73 -6.52 17.25 -27.35
N GLY A 74 -7.14 17.70 -28.44
CA GLY A 74 -7.65 19.07 -28.56
C GLY A 74 -9.01 19.29 -27.89
N ASP A 75 -9.61 18.24 -27.31
CA ASP A 75 -10.93 18.25 -26.73
C ASP A 75 -10.85 18.14 -25.20
N ASN A 76 -10.93 19.29 -24.53
CA ASN A 76 -10.81 19.35 -23.08
C ASN A 76 -12.07 18.91 -22.32
N THR A 77 -13.11 18.39 -22.99
CA THR A 77 -14.38 18.01 -22.34
C THR A 77 -14.21 16.96 -21.24
N LEU A 78 -13.41 15.91 -21.49
CA LEU A 78 -13.16 14.87 -20.48
C LEU A 78 -12.39 15.41 -19.28
N SER A 79 -11.31 16.16 -19.52
CA SER A 79 -10.49 16.73 -18.45
C SER A 79 -11.28 17.73 -17.60
N ALA A 80 -12.16 18.52 -18.22
CA ALA A 80 -13.07 19.42 -17.50
C ALA A 80 -14.10 18.64 -16.66
N ALA A 81 -14.72 17.60 -17.22
CA ALA A 81 -15.67 16.77 -16.48
C ALA A 81 -15.03 16.02 -15.31
N LEU A 82 -13.78 15.56 -15.45
CA LEU A 82 -13.01 14.95 -14.36
C LEU A 82 -12.73 15.95 -13.24
N LEU A 83 -12.39 17.20 -13.58
CA LEU A 83 -12.18 18.26 -12.60
C LEU A 83 -13.47 18.53 -11.80
N ASP A 84 -14.60 18.67 -12.49
CA ASP A 84 -15.89 18.88 -11.84
C ASP A 84 -16.28 17.71 -10.93
N PHE A 85 -16.07 16.47 -11.39
CA PHE A 85 -16.32 15.25 -10.62
C PHE A 85 -15.51 15.20 -9.31
N PHE A 86 -14.19 15.46 -9.37
CA PHE A 86 -13.36 15.43 -8.17
C PHE A 86 -13.62 16.62 -7.24
N ASN A 87 -14.03 17.78 -7.78
CA ASN A 87 -14.48 18.91 -6.95
C ASN A 87 -15.74 18.54 -6.15
N GLU A 88 -16.75 17.97 -6.81
CA GLU A 88 -17.99 17.53 -6.15
C GLU A 88 -17.70 16.49 -5.05
N MET A 89 -16.89 15.47 -5.37
CA MET A 89 -16.48 14.43 -4.40
C MET A 89 -15.71 14.95 -3.18
N ASN A 90 -14.98 16.05 -3.36
CA ASN A 90 -14.24 16.68 -2.28
C ASN A 90 -15.18 17.54 -1.41
N GLU A 91 -16.08 18.30 -2.04
CA GLU A 91 -17.06 19.15 -1.35
C GLU A 91 -18.07 18.33 -0.52
N ASP A 92 -18.54 17.19 -1.03
CA ASP A 92 -19.53 16.34 -0.37
C ASP A 92 -18.92 15.30 0.60
N GLY A 93 -17.59 15.29 0.72
CA GLY A 93 -16.81 14.39 1.56
C GLY A 93 -16.82 12.92 1.10
N THR A 94 -17.25 12.61 -0.12
CA THR A 94 -17.21 11.24 -0.66
C THR A 94 -15.78 10.73 -0.72
N LEU A 95 -14.83 11.58 -1.14
CA LEU A 95 -13.42 11.18 -1.22
C LEU A 95 -12.88 10.79 0.17
N ALA A 96 -13.11 11.63 1.19
CA ALA A 96 -12.70 11.38 2.56
C ALA A 96 -13.32 10.09 3.13
N ARG A 97 -14.59 9.79 2.83
CA ARG A 97 -15.24 8.53 3.25
C ARG A 97 -14.63 7.29 2.59
N ILE A 98 -14.24 7.40 1.32
CA ILE A 98 -13.56 6.31 0.60
C ILE A 98 -12.18 6.09 1.20
N GLU A 99 -11.42 7.16 1.40
CA GLU A 99 -10.11 7.14 2.03
C GLU A 99 -10.17 6.51 3.42
N GLU A 100 -11.05 6.98 4.30
CA GLU A 100 -11.22 6.40 5.64
C GLU A 100 -11.55 4.90 5.59
N LYS A 101 -12.51 4.54 4.73
CA LYS A 101 -12.98 3.15 4.61
C LYS A 101 -11.89 2.18 4.17
N TYR A 102 -11.02 2.58 3.23
CA TYR A 102 -10.03 1.68 2.64
C TYR A 102 -8.62 1.88 3.21
N LEU A 103 -8.28 3.08 3.66
CA LEU A 103 -6.93 3.51 4.05
C LEU A 103 -6.85 3.99 5.51
N GLY A 104 -7.90 4.56 6.08
CA GLY A 104 -7.90 5.19 7.42
C GLY A 104 -7.56 4.26 8.60
N HIS A 105 -7.64 2.94 8.41
CA HIS A 105 -7.34 1.96 9.45
C HIS A 105 -5.82 1.65 9.57
N GLY A 106 -4.96 2.46 8.96
CA GLY A 106 -3.50 2.29 8.95
C GLY A 106 -2.75 3.11 10.01
N ASP A 107 -3.31 4.22 10.47
CA ASP A 107 -2.61 5.15 11.39
C ASP A 107 -2.46 4.60 12.81
N ASP A 108 -3.34 3.68 13.22
CA ASP A 108 -3.30 2.99 14.52
C ASP A 108 -2.66 1.59 14.42
N PHE A 109 -1.64 1.40 13.57
CA PHE A 109 -0.91 0.12 13.58
C PHE A 109 -0.06 -0.01 14.85
N ASP A 110 -0.65 -0.60 15.88
CA ASP A 110 0.09 -1.11 17.05
C ASP A 110 0.58 -2.54 16.74
N TYR A 111 1.90 -2.65 16.54
CA TYR A 111 2.62 -3.92 16.33
C TYR A 111 2.32 -4.96 17.43
N VAL A 112 2.17 -4.53 18.68
CA VAL A 112 1.91 -5.41 19.83
C VAL A 112 0.48 -5.92 19.80
N ASP A 113 -0.49 -5.04 19.52
CA ASP A 113 -1.90 -5.41 19.43
C ASP A 113 -2.17 -6.33 18.24
N THR A 114 -1.58 -6.03 17.09
CA THR A 114 -1.69 -6.88 15.89
C THR A 114 -1.16 -8.29 16.17
N ARG A 115 0.01 -8.41 16.81
CA ARG A 115 0.57 -9.73 17.18
C ARG A 115 -0.30 -10.46 18.19
N THR A 116 -0.93 -9.74 19.11
CA THR A 116 -1.85 -10.33 20.10
C THR A 116 -3.13 -10.81 19.41
N PHE A 117 -3.67 -10.02 18.48
CA PHE A 117 -4.83 -10.40 17.67
C PHE A 117 -4.54 -11.64 16.82
N LEU A 118 -3.43 -11.67 16.08
CA LEU A 118 -3.06 -12.83 15.25
C LEU A 118 -2.85 -14.10 16.10
N ARG A 119 -2.25 -13.98 17.28
CA ARG A 119 -2.18 -15.11 18.23
C ARG A 119 -3.56 -15.60 18.68
N ALA A 120 -4.51 -14.69 18.88
CA ALA A 120 -5.89 -15.05 19.21
C ALA A 120 -6.61 -15.68 18.01
N VAL A 121 -6.33 -15.22 16.78
CA VAL A 121 -6.79 -15.87 15.56
C VAL A 121 -6.25 -17.30 15.50
N ASP A 122 -5.00 -17.56 15.81
CA ASP A 122 -4.46 -18.93 15.76
C ASP A 122 -4.92 -19.81 16.92
N ALA A 123 -5.01 -19.27 18.14
CA ALA A 123 -5.29 -20.05 19.35
C ALA A 123 -6.79 -20.19 19.69
N VAL A 124 -7.59 -19.17 19.38
CA VAL A 124 -8.99 -19.05 19.81
C VAL A 124 -9.96 -19.24 18.66
N LEU A 125 -9.71 -18.62 17.49
CA LEU A 125 -10.64 -18.68 16.35
C LEU A 125 -10.99 -20.11 15.91
N PRO A 126 -10.09 -21.11 15.87
CA PRO A 126 -10.46 -22.46 15.43
C PRO A 126 -11.58 -23.10 16.26
N GLN A 127 -11.65 -22.76 17.56
CA GLN A 127 -12.68 -23.27 18.46
C GLN A 127 -14.03 -22.56 18.28
N LEU A 128 -13.99 -21.28 17.89
CA LEU A 128 -15.19 -20.45 17.71
C LEU A 128 -15.71 -20.44 16.27
N LYS A 129 -14.87 -20.79 15.29
CA LYS A 129 -15.17 -20.80 13.85
C LYS A 129 -16.50 -21.48 13.51
N PRO A 130 -16.86 -22.66 14.07
CA PRO A 130 -18.16 -23.29 13.80
C PRO A 130 -19.39 -22.51 14.26
N LEU A 131 -19.23 -21.54 15.17
CA LEU A 131 -20.34 -20.69 15.64
C LEU A 131 -20.64 -19.53 14.68
N PHE A 132 -19.66 -19.13 13.85
CA PHE A 132 -19.76 -18.03 12.90
C PHE A 132 -19.99 -18.51 11.47
N GLU A 133 -19.49 -19.69 11.11
CA GLU A 133 -19.71 -20.33 9.82
C GLU A 133 -21.00 -21.15 9.87
N LYS A 134 -22.11 -20.55 9.42
CA LYS A 134 -23.37 -21.23 9.10
C LYS A 134 -23.69 -21.10 7.63
#